data_AF-A0A1C4VR81-F1
#
_entry.id   AF-A0A1C4VR81-F1
#
_cell.length_a   1.000
_cell.length_b   1.000
_cell.length_c   1.000
_cell.angle_alpha   90.00
_cell.angle_beta   90.00
_cell.angle_gamma   90.00
#
_symmetry.space_group_name_H-M   'P 1'
#
loop_
_entity.id
_entity.type
_entity.pdbx_description
1 polymer ?
#
loop_
_entity_poly.entity_id
_entity_poly.type
_entity_poly.pdbx_seq_one_letter_code
_entity_poly.pdbx_strand_id
1 'polypeptide(L)'
;MSDTTAGRAELDAARLLLARMGISPADLVEAASARPPAPTFAEYVPVVSAAVTAGTRRAYGSYWNRVVEHWGQRRLDEPSPSEIEQLAEYVKKHVVARRNARGGRSAAEHLIAALRCLYKRAVADGFVTAADNPALKVAKPRRLPSTRRAVADTRLAEINAVAASTGDDPALDSLLLRLYTETACRRGGRGAGAASGRPRRGSVPDPVAGEGRHGALGVATAEAGRVWPTWTGSPCQADADRVCCTHR
;
A
#
# COMPACT_ATOMS: atom_id res chain seq x y z
N MET A 1 -19.67 31.76 -12.45
CA MET A 1 -18.62 31.98 -13.46
C MET A 1 -17.96 33.31 -13.13
N SER A 2 -17.19 33.38 -12.05
CA SER A 2 -16.84 34.65 -11.39
C SER A 2 -15.33 34.78 -11.14
N ASP A 3 -14.50 34.37 -12.10
CA ASP A 3 -13.05 34.23 -11.89
C ASP A 3 -12.19 34.97 -12.92
N THR A 4 -12.69 36.06 -13.53
CA THR A 4 -11.92 36.83 -14.54
C THR A 4 -12.07 38.34 -14.37
N THR A 5 -12.54 38.81 -13.21
CA THR A 5 -12.65 40.25 -12.90
C THR A 5 -11.82 40.61 -11.68
N ALA A 6 -10.60 40.08 -11.55
CA ALA A 6 -9.58 40.82 -10.82
C ALA A 6 -9.35 42.11 -11.63
N GLY A 7 -10.00 43.20 -11.20
CA GLY A 7 -10.18 44.42 -11.95
C GLY A 7 -8.83 45.06 -12.24
N ARG A 8 -8.72 45.79 -13.35
CA ARG A 8 -7.47 46.46 -13.76
C ARG A 8 -6.85 47.31 -12.64
N ALA A 9 -7.69 47.89 -11.78
CA ALA A 9 -7.29 48.62 -10.57
C ALA A 9 -6.56 47.74 -9.53
N GLU A 10 -6.97 46.49 -9.33
CA GLU A 10 -6.31 45.54 -8.41
C GLU A 10 -4.95 45.11 -8.96
N LEU A 11 -4.85 44.90 -10.28
CA LEU A 11 -3.56 44.65 -10.95
C LEU A 11 -2.62 45.85 -10.84
N ASP A 12 -3.12 47.07 -11.02
CA ASP A 12 -2.31 48.28 -10.90
C ASP A 12 -1.89 48.55 -9.45
N ALA A 13 -2.77 48.30 -8.48
CA ALA A 13 -2.43 48.36 -7.06
C ALA A 13 -1.36 47.32 -6.68
N ALA A 14 -1.49 46.08 -7.16
CA ALA A 14 -0.49 45.03 -6.95
C ALA A 14 0.87 45.41 -7.56
N ARG A 15 0.90 45.96 -8.78
CA ARG A 15 2.13 46.46 -9.41
C ARG A 15 2.79 47.59 -8.62
N LEU A 16 1.99 48.53 -8.12
CA LEU A 16 2.50 49.68 -7.35
C LEU A 16 3.09 49.22 -6.01
N LEU A 17 2.47 48.23 -5.37
CA LEU A 17 2.96 47.62 -4.14
C LEU A 17 4.26 46.83 -4.35
N LEU A 18 4.34 46.03 -5.41
CA LEU A 18 5.57 45.31 -5.81
C LEU A 18 6.71 46.27 -6.13
N ALA A 19 6.45 47.33 -6.91
CA ALA A 19 7.43 48.36 -7.23
C ALA A 19 7.95 49.08 -5.98
N ARG A 20 7.09 49.36 -5.00
CA ARG A 20 7.49 49.96 -3.72
C ARG A 20 8.38 49.04 -2.88
N MET A 21 8.20 47.73 -2.98
CA MET A 21 9.08 46.74 -2.34
C MET A 21 10.37 46.48 -3.13
N GLY A 22 10.53 47.08 -4.31
CA GLY A 22 11.66 46.81 -5.20
C GLY A 22 11.64 45.41 -5.82
N ILE A 23 10.48 44.75 -5.82
CA ILE A 23 10.31 43.40 -6.36
C ILE A 23 9.74 43.53 -7.78
N SER A 24 10.50 43.06 -8.76
CA SER A 24 10.03 42.99 -10.14
C SER A 24 9.08 41.80 -10.33
N PRO A 25 8.16 41.84 -11.31
CA PRO A 25 7.38 40.66 -11.68
C PRO A 25 8.26 39.48 -12.10
N ALA A 26 9.44 39.73 -12.66
CA ALA A 26 10.39 38.68 -13.03
C ALA A 26 10.95 37.99 -11.78
N ASP A 27 11.20 38.73 -10.70
CA ASP A 27 11.72 38.19 -9.44
C ASP A 27 10.71 37.22 -8.79
N LEU A 28 9.40 37.46 -8.97
CA LEU A 28 8.36 36.54 -8.54
C LEU A 28 8.37 35.23 -9.34
N VAL A 29 8.61 35.31 -10.65
CA VAL A 29 8.70 34.15 -11.54
C VAL A 29 9.99 33.36 -11.26
N GLU A 30 11.12 34.04 -11.03
CA GLU A 30 12.37 33.41 -10.63
C GLU A 30 12.29 32.77 -9.25
N ALA A 31 11.68 33.44 -8.27
CA ALA A 31 11.44 32.86 -6.94
C ALA A 31 10.51 31.64 -7.00
N ALA A 32 9.51 31.64 -7.89
CA ALA A 32 8.68 30.46 -8.15
C ALA A 32 9.48 29.33 -8.84
N SER A 33 10.43 29.69 -9.72
CA SER A 33 11.30 28.77 -10.45
C SER A 33 12.44 28.20 -9.60
N ALA A 34 12.79 28.85 -8.48
CA ALA A 34 13.82 28.39 -7.54
C ALA A 34 13.42 27.14 -6.74
N ARG A 35 12.17 26.65 -6.88
CA ARG A 35 11.75 25.39 -6.28
C ARG A 35 12.55 24.24 -6.92
N PRO A 36 13.17 23.35 -6.12
CA PRO A 36 13.82 22.18 -6.67
C PRO A 36 12.82 21.38 -7.52
N PRO A 37 13.23 20.89 -8.69
CA PRO A 37 12.35 20.13 -9.55
C PRO A 37 11.77 18.95 -8.76
N ALA A 38 10.45 18.77 -8.85
CA ALA A 38 9.78 17.68 -8.17
C ALA A 38 10.41 16.34 -8.59
N PRO A 39 10.75 15.45 -7.64
CA PRO A 39 11.35 14.17 -7.96
C PRO A 39 10.37 13.30 -8.75
N THR A 40 10.87 12.25 -9.36
CA THR A 40 10.04 11.26 -10.03
C THR A 40 9.37 10.33 -9.03
N PHE A 41 8.31 9.61 -9.46
CA PHE A 41 7.70 8.60 -8.60
C PHE A 41 8.68 7.49 -8.22
N ALA A 42 9.58 7.08 -9.12
CA ALA A 42 10.58 6.04 -8.85
C ALA A 42 11.58 6.46 -7.76
N GLU A 43 11.92 7.75 -7.68
CA GLU A 43 12.82 8.29 -6.66
C GLU A 43 12.11 8.49 -5.32
N TYR A 44 10.87 9.00 -5.35
CA TYR A 44 10.20 9.44 -4.13
C TYR A 44 9.45 8.32 -3.38
N VAL A 45 8.92 7.33 -4.10
CA VAL A 45 8.20 6.19 -3.48
C VAL A 45 9.06 5.44 -2.46
N PRO A 46 10.35 5.12 -2.73
CA PRO A 46 11.24 4.51 -1.72
C PRO A 46 11.40 5.36 -0.46
N VAL A 47 11.52 6.69 -0.60
CA VAL A 47 11.63 7.63 0.53
C VAL A 47 10.37 7.58 1.40
N VAL A 48 9.19 7.69 0.79
CA VAL A 48 7.91 7.60 1.51
C VAL A 48 7.73 6.22 2.14
N SER A 49 8.11 5.15 1.44
CA SER A 49 8.02 3.79 1.94
C SER A 49 8.88 3.59 3.19
N ALA A 50 10.08 4.16 3.22
CA ALA A 50 10.96 4.15 4.39
C ALA A 50 10.36 4.93 5.58
N ALA A 51 9.73 6.08 5.31
CA ALA A 51 9.19 6.97 6.33
C ALA A 51 7.88 6.50 7.00
N VAL A 52 7.08 5.65 6.34
CA VAL A 52 5.81 5.17 6.91
C VAL A 52 5.96 3.95 7.82
N THR A 53 4.98 3.76 8.71
CA THR A 53 4.90 2.56 9.57
C THR A 53 4.87 1.27 8.73
N ALA A 54 5.32 0.17 9.32
CA ALA A 54 5.24 -1.15 8.67
C ALA A 54 3.81 -1.54 8.27
N GLY A 55 2.80 -1.14 9.05
CA GLY A 55 1.39 -1.37 8.72
C GLY A 55 0.96 -0.63 7.46
N THR A 56 1.31 0.65 7.34
CA THR A 56 1.04 1.46 6.14
C THR A 56 1.79 0.94 4.92
N ARG A 57 3.08 0.61 5.08
CA ARG A 57 3.90 0.04 4.00
C ARG A 57 3.28 -1.25 3.46
N ARG A 58 2.83 -2.15 4.33
CA ARG A 58 2.13 -3.38 3.92
C ARG A 58 0.81 -3.10 3.20
N ALA A 59 0.06 -2.10 3.63
CA ALA A 59 -1.23 -1.77 3.03
C ALA A 59 -1.10 -1.08 1.66
N TYR A 60 -0.10 -0.21 1.49
CA TYR A 60 0.03 0.65 0.32
C TYR A 60 1.11 0.21 -0.66
N GLY A 61 2.08 -0.61 -0.26
CA GLY A 61 3.22 -0.98 -1.09
C GLY A 61 2.83 -1.55 -2.46
N SER A 62 1.83 -2.44 -2.52
CA SER A 62 1.34 -2.99 -3.79
C SER A 62 0.76 -1.92 -4.73
N TYR A 63 0.20 -0.84 -4.18
CA TYR A 63 -0.36 0.26 -4.96
C TYR A 63 0.73 1.24 -5.40
N TRP A 64 1.71 1.52 -4.54
CA TRP A 64 2.86 2.31 -4.93
C TRP A 64 3.70 1.63 -6.02
N ASN A 65 3.87 0.31 -5.97
CA ASN A 65 4.56 -0.43 -7.04
C ASN A 65 3.85 -0.24 -8.39
N ARG A 66 2.51 -0.30 -8.41
CA ARG A 66 1.73 -0.03 -9.63
C ARG A 66 1.89 1.41 -10.10
N VAL A 67 1.92 2.37 -9.18
CA VAL A 67 2.18 3.77 -9.53
C VAL A 67 3.56 3.93 -10.16
N VAL A 68 4.60 3.27 -9.62
CA VAL A 68 5.96 3.30 -10.21
C VAL A 68 6.00 2.60 -11.57
N GLU A 69 5.24 1.52 -11.76
CA GLU A 69 5.14 0.84 -13.04
C GLU A 69 4.54 1.74 -14.14
N HIS A 70 3.49 2.50 -13.80
CA HIS A 70 2.83 3.39 -14.77
C HIS A 70 3.52 4.76 -14.92
N TRP A 71 4.02 5.33 -13.84
CA TRP A 71 4.49 6.73 -13.76
C TRP A 71 5.89 6.88 -13.18
N GLY A 72 6.69 5.80 -13.13
CA GLY A 72 7.98 5.81 -12.45
C GLY A 72 8.91 6.96 -12.85
N GLN A 73 9.00 7.26 -14.14
CA GLN A 73 9.85 8.34 -14.68
C GLN A 73 9.17 9.71 -14.71
N ARG A 74 7.87 9.79 -14.40
CA ARG A 74 7.13 11.05 -14.36
C ARG A 74 7.41 11.77 -13.06
N ARG A 75 7.45 13.10 -13.12
CA ARG A 75 7.58 13.93 -11.92
C ARG A 75 6.27 13.97 -11.14
N LEU A 76 6.36 14.26 -9.84
CA LEU A 76 5.17 14.34 -8.96
C LEU A 76 4.21 15.48 -9.32
N ASP A 77 4.67 16.51 -10.04
CA ASP A 77 3.87 17.68 -10.44
C ASP A 77 3.13 17.52 -11.77
N GLU A 78 3.41 16.45 -12.53
CA GLU A 78 2.81 16.22 -13.85
C GLU A 78 1.41 15.57 -13.85
N PRO A 79 1.08 14.59 -13.00
CA PRO A 79 -0.19 13.87 -13.13
C PRO A 79 -1.39 14.73 -12.81
N SER A 80 -2.33 14.78 -13.75
CA SER A 80 -3.63 15.41 -13.56
C SER A 80 -4.56 14.55 -12.69
N PRO A 81 -5.59 15.17 -12.07
CA PRO A 81 -6.63 14.42 -11.37
C PRO A 81 -7.31 13.36 -12.25
N SER A 82 -7.55 13.67 -13.53
CA SER A 82 -8.16 12.75 -14.49
C SER A 82 -7.32 11.50 -14.74
N GLU A 83 -5.99 11.63 -14.79
CA GLU A 83 -5.08 10.48 -14.94
C GLU A 83 -5.07 9.60 -13.69
N ILE A 84 -5.24 10.19 -12.50
CA ILE A 84 -5.42 9.44 -11.25
C ILE A 84 -6.74 8.64 -11.29
N GLU A 85 -7.81 9.22 -11.81
CA GLU A 85 -9.07 8.50 -12.00
C GLU A 85 -8.94 7.36 -13.02
N GLN A 86 -8.23 7.60 -14.12
CA GLN A 86 -7.95 6.56 -15.13
C GLN A 86 -7.14 5.41 -14.52
N LEU A 87 -6.10 5.70 -13.74
CA LEU A 87 -5.32 4.68 -13.06
C LEU A 87 -6.16 3.92 -12.01
N ALA A 88 -7.07 4.60 -11.30
CA ALA A 88 -7.98 3.96 -10.36
C ALA A 88 -8.95 2.98 -11.06
N GLU A 89 -9.50 3.37 -12.21
CA GLU A 89 -10.34 2.48 -13.02
C GLU A 89 -9.54 1.33 -13.65
N TYR A 90 -8.30 1.57 -14.09
CA TYR A 90 -7.40 0.52 -14.54
C TYR A 90 -7.16 -0.50 -13.41
N VAL A 91 -6.76 -0.04 -12.23
CA VAL A 91 -6.52 -0.88 -11.05
C VAL A 91 -7.77 -1.68 -10.68
N LYS A 92 -8.96 -1.08 -10.75
CA LYS A 92 -10.24 -1.73 -10.47
C LYS A 92 -10.54 -2.87 -11.44
N LYS A 93 -10.25 -2.70 -12.73
CA LYS A 93 -10.45 -3.74 -13.78
C LYS A 93 -9.45 -4.88 -13.67
N HIS A 94 -8.21 -4.60 -13.29
CA HIS A 94 -7.11 -5.58 -13.22
C HIS A 94 -6.91 -6.19 -11.83
N VAL A 95 -7.95 -6.15 -10.97
CA VAL A 95 -7.94 -6.88 -9.70
C VAL A 95 -8.27 -8.35 -9.98
N VAL A 96 -7.50 -9.25 -9.34
CA VAL A 96 -7.75 -10.69 -9.38
C VAL A 96 -9.20 -10.98 -9.00
N ALA A 97 -9.96 -11.49 -9.97
CA ALA A 97 -11.33 -11.93 -9.75
C ALA A 97 -11.31 -13.15 -8.82
N ARG A 98 -11.97 -13.01 -7.68
CA ARG A 98 -12.22 -14.10 -6.73
C ARG A 98 -13.72 -14.34 -6.66
N ARG A 99 -14.14 -15.53 -6.23
CA ARG A 99 -15.58 -15.83 -5.99
C ARG A 99 -16.31 -14.81 -5.11
N ASN A 100 -15.56 -14.10 -4.25
CA ASN A 100 -16.06 -13.07 -3.34
C ASN A 100 -15.71 -11.63 -3.77
N ALA A 101 -15.22 -11.43 -4.99
CA ALA A 101 -14.83 -10.11 -5.49
C ALA A 101 -16.06 -9.19 -5.62
N ARG A 102 -15.89 -7.92 -5.26
CA ARG A 102 -16.96 -6.90 -5.27
C ARG A 102 -16.62 -5.74 -6.20
N GLY A 103 -16.29 -6.08 -7.46
CA GLY A 103 -16.05 -5.10 -8.51
C GLY A 103 -14.89 -4.14 -8.25
N GLY A 104 -13.83 -4.59 -7.55
CA GLY A 104 -12.57 -3.87 -7.40
C GLY A 104 -12.62 -2.53 -6.66
N ARG A 105 -13.77 -2.10 -6.11
CA ARG A 105 -13.95 -0.76 -5.50
C ARG A 105 -12.97 -0.49 -4.37
N SER A 106 -12.70 -1.49 -3.53
CA SER A 106 -11.70 -1.38 -2.47
C SER A 106 -10.29 -1.15 -3.00
N ALA A 107 -9.95 -1.69 -4.18
CA ALA A 107 -8.62 -1.50 -4.76
C ALA A 107 -8.44 -0.06 -5.29
N ALA A 108 -9.44 0.47 -6.01
CA ALA A 108 -9.45 1.88 -6.41
C ALA A 108 -9.39 2.81 -5.18
N GLU A 109 -10.15 2.48 -4.14
CA GLU A 109 -10.11 3.21 -2.87
C GLU A 109 -8.70 3.22 -2.24
N HIS A 110 -8.05 2.07 -2.17
CA HIS A 110 -6.73 1.93 -1.59
C HIS A 110 -5.63 2.60 -2.44
N LEU A 111 -5.76 2.60 -3.77
CA LEU A 111 -4.88 3.35 -4.66
C LEU A 111 -4.96 4.85 -4.35
N ILE A 112 -6.17 5.42 -4.31
CA ILE A 112 -6.35 6.85 -4.03
C ILE A 112 -5.86 7.19 -2.62
N ALA A 113 -6.08 6.31 -1.64
CA ALA A 113 -5.56 6.50 -0.28
C ALA A 113 -4.01 6.45 -0.25
N ALA A 114 -3.39 5.57 -1.03
CA ALA A 114 -1.93 5.47 -1.15
C ALA A 114 -1.33 6.70 -1.86
N LEU A 115 -1.99 7.24 -2.89
CA LEU A 115 -1.58 8.48 -3.55
C LEU A 115 -1.73 9.68 -2.62
N ARG A 116 -2.88 9.83 -1.93
CA ARG A 116 -3.05 10.88 -0.91
C ARG A 116 -2.00 10.78 0.21
N CYS A 117 -1.64 9.56 0.60
CA CYS A 117 -0.57 9.31 1.54
C CYS A 117 0.76 9.87 1.00
N LEU A 118 1.13 9.56 -0.24
CA LEU A 118 2.35 10.04 -0.89
C LEU A 118 2.36 11.56 -1.06
N TYR A 119 1.33 12.15 -1.68
CA TYR A 119 1.26 13.59 -1.93
C TYR A 119 1.20 14.42 -0.63
N LYS A 120 0.64 13.88 0.46
CA LYS A 120 0.71 14.55 1.77
C LYS A 120 2.15 14.76 2.23
N ARG A 121 3.05 13.80 1.96
CA ARG A 121 4.48 13.96 2.28
C ARG A 121 5.15 14.86 1.24
N ALA A 122 4.80 14.74 -0.03
CA ALA A 122 5.37 15.61 -1.06
C ALA A 122 5.10 17.10 -0.79
N VAL A 123 3.93 17.41 -0.22
CA VAL A 123 3.59 18.76 0.26
C VAL A 123 4.41 19.15 1.49
N ALA A 124 4.60 18.23 2.44
CA ALA A 124 5.41 18.49 3.63
C ALA A 124 6.90 18.71 3.30
N ASP A 125 7.41 18.01 2.28
CA ASP A 125 8.79 18.12 1.80
C ASP A 125 8.98 19.28 0.79
N GLY A 126 7.90 20.01 0.45
CA GLY A 126 7.96 21.21 -0.39
C GLY A 126 7.99 20.97 -1.91
N PHE A 127 7.88 19.72 -2.37
CA PHE A 127 7.88 19.40 -3.80
C PHE A 127 6.60 19.85 -4.53
N VAL A 128 5.45 19.79 -3.85
CA VAL A 128 4.14 20.15 -4.42
C VAL A 128 3.43 21.10 -3.45
N THR A 129 2.69 22.10 -3.95
CA THR A 129 1.86 22.93 -3.06
C THR A 129 0.60 22.17 -2.62
N ALA A 130 -0.01 22.58 -1.50
CA ALA A 130 -1.28 21.98 -1.09
C ALA A 130 -2.40 22.21 -2.12
N ALA A 131 -2.40 23.34 -2.83
CA ALA A 131 -3.38 23.69 -3.86
C ALA A 131 -3.21 22.85 -5.14
N ASP A 132 -1.97 22.47 -5.45
CA ASP A 132 -1.65 21.71 -6.66
C ASP A 132 -1.79 20.20 -6.47
N ASN A 133 -2.03 19.72 -5.25
CA ASN A 133 -2.17 18.30 -4.95
C ASN A 133 -3.33 17.66 -5.74
N PRO A 134 -3.04 16.84 -6.77
CA PRO A 134 -4.08 16.26 -7.63
C PRO A 134 -4.86 15.15 -6.92
N ALA A 135 -4.24 14.45 -5.96
CA ALA A 135 -4.86 13.31 -5.26
C ALA A 135 -5.99 13.72 -4.30
N LEU A 136 -6.03 14.98 -3.86
CA LEU A 136 -7.13 15.54 -3.07
C LEU A 136 -8.34 15.91 -3.93
N LYS A 137 -8.11 16.27 -5.20
CA LYS A 137 -9.16 16.65 -6.16
C LYS A 137 -9.98 15.45 -6.63
N VAL A 138 -9.39 14.24 -6.59
CA VAL A 138 -10.08 13.00 -6.98
C VAL A 138 -11.00 12.48 -5.88
N ALA A 139 -12.24 12.17 -6.25
CA ALA A 139 -13.22 11.59 -5.34
C ALA A 139 -12.85 10.15 -4.94
N LYS A 140 -12.94 9.84 -3.65
CA LYS A 140 -12.67 8.50 -3.13
C LYS A 140 -13.92 7.61 -3.29
N PRO A 141 -13.83 6.43 -3.94
CA PRO A 141 -14.96 5.52 -4.07
C PRO A 141 -15.59 5.15 -2.73
N ARG A 142 -16.93 5.16 -2.65
CA ARG A 142 -17.66 4.77 -1.45
C ARG A 142 -17.57 3.27 -1.20
N ARG A 143 -17.22 2.88 0.02
CA ARG A 143 -17.27 1.48 0.46
C ARG A 143 -18.70 0.94 0.40
N LEU A 144 -18.84 -0.25 -0.17
CA LEU A 144 -20.10 -0.98 -0.09
C LEU A 144 -20.32 -1.49 1.35
N PRO A 145 -21.58 -1.62 1.78
CA PRO A 145 -21.90 -2.29 3.03
C PRO A 145 -21.26 -3.68 3.11
N SER A 146 -20.72 -4.00 4.28
CA SER A 146 -20.21 -5.34 4.55
C SER A 146 -21.38 -6.33 4.54
N THR A 147 -21.22 -7.50 3.91
CA THR A 147 -22.18 -8.60 4.11
C THR A 147 -21.70 -9.57 5.20
N ARG A 148 -20.58 -9.25 5.86
CA ARG A 148 -20.16 -10.00 7.04
C ARG A 148 -21.25 -9.81 8.09
N ARG A 149 -21.80 -10.94 8.51
CA ARG A 149 -22.82 -11.05 9.54
C ARG A 149 -22.24 -11.82 10.72
N ALA A 150 -22.83 -11.63 11.89
CA ALA A 150 -22.55 -12.49 13.03
C ALA A 150 -22.88 -13.94 12.67
N VAL A 151 -22.11 -14.88 13.21
CA VAL A 151 -22.45 -16.30 13.11
C VAL A 151 -23.50 -16.57 14.19
N ALA A 152 -24.64 -17.14 13.81
CA ALA A 152 -25.68 -17.51 14.76
C ALA A 152 -25.22 -18.72 15.60
N ASP A 153 -25.67 -18.81 16.86
CA ASP A 153 -25.24 -19.85 17.79
C ASP A 153 -25.47 -21.27 17.26
N THR A 154 -26.60 -21.49 16.57
CA THR A 154 -26.91 -22.78 15.92
C THR A 154 -25.89 -23.15 14.85
N ARG A 155 -25.49 -22.19 14.01
CA ARG A 155 -24.46 -22.40 12.99
C ARG A 155 -23.07 -22.55 13.60
N LEU A 156 -22.80 -21.90 14.74
CA LEU A 156 -21.54 -22.09 15.46
C LEU A 156 -21.45 -23.49 16.08
N ALA A 157 -22.54 -24.01 16.64
CA ALA A 157 -22.61 -25.37 17.16
C ALA A 157 -22.37 -26.42 16.06
N GLU A 158 -22.97 -26.24 14.88
CA GLU A 158 -22.70 -27.10 13.72
C GLU A 158 -21.23 -27.08 13.29
N ILE A 159 -20.61 -25.89 13.22
CA ILE A 159 -19.19 -25.74 12.88
C ILE A 159 -18.31 -26.49 13.89
N ASN A 160 -18.60 -26.35 15.18
CA ASN A 160 -17.86 -27.03 16.25
C ASN A 160 -17.99 -28.56 16.14
N ALA A 161 -19.19 -29.09 15.83
CA ALA A 161 -19.41 -30.53 15.68
C ALA A 161 -18.62 -31.13 14.50
N VAL A 162 -18.59 -30.42 13.36
CA VAL A 162 -17.82 -30.84 12.19
C VAL A 162 -16.30 -30.78 12.48
N ALA A 163 -15.82 -29.68 13.06
CA ALA A 163 -14.40 -29.54 13.40
C ALA A 163 -13.91 -30.62 14.39
N ALA A 164 -14.77 -31.06 15.30
CA ALA A 164 -14.48 -32.13 16.25
C ALA A 164 -14.41 -33.54 15.62
N SER A 165 -14.78 -33.70 14.35
CA SER A 165 -14.89 -35.02 13.71
C SER A 165 -14.18 -35.17 12.37
N THR A 166 -13.84 -34.08 11.67
CA THR A 166 -13.34 -34.14 10.28
C THR A 166 -12.00 -33.45 10.03
N GLY A 167 -11.32 -32.92 11.07
CA GLY A 167 -10.03 -32.24 10.94
C GLY A 167 -8.82 -33.18 10.95
N ASP A 168 -7.65 -32.67 10.56
CA ASP A 168 -6.36 -33.40 10.66
C ASP A 168 -5.99 -33.67 12.13
N ASP A 169 -6.30 -32.71 13.00
CA ASP A 169 -6.22 -32.83 14.46
C ASP A 169 -7.52 -32.26 15.09
N PRO A 170 -8.58 -33.07 15.19
CA PRO A 170 -9.88 -32.61 15.69
C PRO A 170 -9.84 -32.11 17.14
N ALA A 171 -8.92 -32.62 17.95
CA ALA A 171 -8.74 -32.20 19.34
C ALA A 171 -8.17 -30.77 19.39
N LEU A 172 -7.14 -30.49 18.59
CA LEU A 172 -6.59 -29.15 18.46
C LEU A 172 -7.64 -28.19 17.88
N ASP A 173 -8.29 -28.53 16.76
CA ASP A 173 -9.27 -27.66 16.10
C ASP A 173 -10.41 -27.24 17.04
N SER A 174 -10.93 -28.19 17.83
CA SER A 174 -11.97 -27.93 18.84
C SER A 174 -11.50 -26.96 19.93
N LEU A 175 -10.28 -27.14 20.44
CA LEU A 175 -9.69 -26.23 21.43
C LEU A 175 -9.52 -24.82 20.88
N LEU A 176 -9.18 -24.67 19.60
CA LEU A 176 -9.05 -23.36 18.97
C LEU A 176 -10.37 -22.64 18.81
N LEU A 177 -11.40 -23.34 18.35
CA LEU A 177 -12.72 -22.76 18.21
C LEU A 177 -13.28 -22.34 19.56
N ARG A 178 -13.07 -23.17 20.60
CA ARG A 178 -13.43 -22.84 21.96
C ARG A 178 -12.68 -21.61 22.48
N LEU A 179 -11.35 -21.58 22.31
CA LEU A 179 -10.53 -20.43 22.69
C LEU A 179 -11.02 -19.14 22.02
N TYR A 180 -11.27 -19.15 20.71
CA TYR A 180 -11.73 -17.96 19.99
C TYR A 180 -13.12 -17.51 20.42
N THR A 181 -14.00 -18.45 20.77
CA THR A 181 -15.36 -18.13 21.21
C THR A 181 -15.37 -17.57 22.62
N GLU A 182 -14.61 -18.17 23.55
CA GLU A 182 -14.57 -17.76 24.96
C GLU A 182 -13.79 -16.46 25.17
N THR A 183 -12.69 -16.26 24.43
CA THR A 183 -11.79 -15.11 24.64
C THR A 183 -12.02 -13.97 23.64
N ALA A 184 -12.75 -14.21 22.56
CA ALA A 184 -12.88 -13.30 21.43
C ALA A 184 -11.52 -12.78 20.90
N CYS A 185 -10.44 -13.55 21.09
CA CYS A 185 -9.10 -13.09 20.74
C CYS A 185 -8.93 -12.92 19.23
N ARG A 186 -8.06 -11.98 18.83
CA ARG A 186 -7.75 -11.80 17.41
C ARG A 186 -6.93 -12.99 16.91
N ARG A 187 -7.16 -13.41 15.66
CA ARG A 187 -6.44 -14.52 15.01
C ARG A 187 -4.91 -14.50 15.14
N GLY A 188 -4.30 -13.30 15.20
CA GLY A 188 -2.85 -13.14 15.36
C GLY A 188 -2.32 -13.37 16.79
N GLY A 189 -3.19 -13.41 17.81
CA GLY A 189 -2.81 -13.64 19.20
C GLY A 189 -2.54 -15.12 19.54
N ARG A 190 -2.94 -16.05 18.67
CA ARG A 190 -2.81 -17.50 18.88
C ARG A 190 -1.34 -17.99 18.91
N GLY A 191 -0.41 -17.22 18.35
CA GLY A 191 1.00 -17.62 18.19
C GLY A 191 1.97 -17.20 19.30
N ALA A 192 1.51 -16.49 20.33
CA ALA A 192 2.39 -16.01 21.39
C ALA A 192 2.27 -16.88 22.64
N GLY A 193 2.83 -18.09 22.62
CA GLY A 193 2.93 -18.91 23.84
C GLY A 193 2.91 -20.42 23.65
N ALA A 194 3.74 -20.98 22.78
CA ALA A 194 4.17 -22.37 22.88
C ALA A 194 5.40 -22.61 22.01
N ALA A 195 6.35 -23.41 22.50
CA ALA A 195 7.58 -23.86 21.85
C ALA A 195 8.84 -22.98 21.95
N SER A 196 9.27 -22.65 23.18
CA SER A 196 10.69 -22.79 23.54
C SER A 196 10.80 -23.75 24.73
N GLY A 197 10.69 -25.05 24.45
CA GLY A 197 10.74 -26.10 25.46
C GLY A 197 11.11 -27.43 24.85
N ARG A 198 12.32 -27.53 24.27
CA ARG A 198 12.95 -28.84 24.01
C ARG A 198 13.48 -29.38 25.35
N PRO A 199 13.22 -30.66 25.71
CA PRO A 199 13.81 -31.25 26.89
C PRO A 199 15.30 -31.54 26.65
N ARG A 200 16.15 -31.03 27.54
CA ARG A 200 17.58 -31.37 27.62
C ARG A 200 17.72 -32.77 28.25
N ARG A 201 18.38 -33.70 27.55
CA ARG A 201 18.95 -34.92 28.16
C ARG A 201 20.45 -34.72 28.33
N GLY A 202 20.91 -34.80 29.58
CA GLY A 202 22.17 -35.41 30.03
C GLY A 202 23.52 -34.82 29.61
N SER A 203 24.17 -34.14 30.55
CA SER A 203 25.62 -33.92 30.73
C SER A 203 26.42 -35.25 30.79
N VAL A 204 27.75 -35.34 30.56
CA VAL A 204 28.91 -34.78 31.32
C VAL A 204 30.22 -34.76 30.43
N PRO A 205 31.45 -34.36 30.88
CA PRO A 205 32.18 -33.14 30.45
C PRO A 205 33.58 -33.34 29.78
N ASP A 206 34.19 -32.21 29.39
CA ASP A 206 35.50 -31.90 28.75
C ASP A 206 36.78 -32.55 29.34
N PRO A 207 37.96 -32.55 28.64
CA PRO A 207 38.89 -31.38 28.65
C PRO A 207 39.77 -31.10 27.38
N VAL A 208 39.87 -29.80 27.04
CA VAL A 208 41.10 -28.97 26.85
C VAL A 208 41.91 -28.96 25.52
N ALA A 209 42.34 -27.72 25.18
CA ALA A 209 43.41 -27.22 24.28
C ALA A 209 42.96 -26.79 22.87
N GLY A 210 43.26 -25.60 22.33
CA GLY A 210 44.04 -24.45 22.78
C GLY A 210 43.96 -23.31 21.73
N GLU A 211 44.10 -22.07 22.23
CA GLU A 211 44.87 -20.93 21.70
C GLU A 211 44.86 -20.51 20.20
N GLY A 212 44.64 -19.20 19.97
CA GLY A 212 45.01 -18.45 18.75
C GLY A 212 43.90 -17.52 18.23
N ARG A 213 43.76 -16.26 18.68
CA ARG A 213 44.42 -15.00 18.26
C ARG A 213 44.10 -14.48 16.83
N HIS A 214 43.72 -13.18 16.80
CA HIS A 214 43.64 -12.21 15.68
C HIS A 214 42.58 -12.51 14.60
N GLY A 215 41.72 -11.60 14.13
CA GLY A 215 41.67 -10.15 14.12
C GLY A 215 41.29 -9.74 12.70
N ALA A 216 40.13 -9.12 12.47
CA ALA A 216 39.88 -8.27 11.30
C ALA A 216 38.50 -7.61 11.39
N LEU A 217 38.53 -6.29 11.34
CA LEU A 217 37.41 -5.40 11.05
C LEU A 217 36.87 -5.70 9.65
N GLY A 218 35.58 -6.00 9.54
CA GLY A 218 34.86 -6.13 8.29
C GLY A 218 33.69 -5.15 8.25
N VAL A 219 33.87 -4.08 7.47
CA VAL A 219 32.86 -3.07 7.17
C VAL A 219 31.73 -3.74 6.38
N ALA A 220 30.52 -3.80 6.93
CA ALA A 220 29.35 -4.31 6.23
C ALA A 220 28.78 -3.22 5.31
N THR A 221 29.10 -3.32 4.03
CA THR A 221 28.44 -2.62 2.94
C THR A 221 26.97 -3.04 2.85
N ALA A 222 26.09 -2.05 2.76
CA ALA A 222 24.67 -2.25 2.55
C ALA A 222 24.41 -2.62 1.08
N GLU A 223 24.27 -3.91 0.77
CA GLU A 223 23.77 -4.35 -0.53
C GLU A 223 22.24 -4.23 -0.59
N ALA A 224 21.80 -3.24 -1.36
CA ALA A 224 20.46 -3.14 -1.90
C ALA A 224 20.28 -4.21 -2.99
N GLY A 225 19.57 -5.29 -2.65
CA GLY A 225 19.30 -6.38 -3.59
C GLY A 225 18.03 -7.12 -3.23
N ARG A 226 16.87 -6.50 -3.39
CA ARG A 226 15.60 -7.23 -3.53
C ARG A 226 14.95 -6.87 -4.84
N VAL A 227 15.28 -7.67 -5.85
CA VAL A 227 14.51 -7.82 -7.08
C VAL A 227 13.13 -8.34 -6.68
N TRP A 228 12.10 -7.53 -6.91
CA TRP A 228 10.72 -7.93 -6.73
C TRP A 228 10.26 -8.70 -7.97
N PRO A 229 9.44 -9.75 -7.82
CA PRO A 229 9.01 -10.56 -8.96
C PRO A 229 8.24 -9.69 -9.96
N THR A 230 8.73 -9.62 -11.18
CA THR A 230 8.03 -9.08 -12.34
C THR A 230 6.80 -9.94 -12.59
N TRP A 231 5.63 -9.30 -12.61
CA TRP A 231 4.39 -9.96 -13.00
C TRP A 231 4.40 -10.13 -14.52
N THR A 232 4.90 -11.26 -15.02
CA THR A 232 4.68 -11.66 -16.41
C THR A 232 3.29 -12.26 -16.54
N GLY A 233 2.33 -11.43 -16.94
CA GLY A 233 1.04 -11.90 -17.42
C GLY A 233 1.19 -12.45 -18.84
N SER A 234 1.42 -13.75 -19.00
CA SER A 234 1.15 -14.44 -20.26
C SER A 234 -0.34 -14.77 -20.35
N PRO A 235 -1.03 -14.46 -21.47
CA PRO A 235 -2.41 -14.87 -21.68
C PRO A 235 -2.45 -16.35 -22.08
N CYS A 236 -3.08 -17.19 -21.25
CA CYS A 236 -3.49 -18.52 -21.70
C CYS A 236 -4.61 -18.37 -22.73
N GLN A 237 -4.30 -18.72 -23.99
CA GLN A 237 -5.28 -19.02 -25.02
C GLN A 237 -6.23 -20.10 -24.48
N ALA A 238 -7.52 -19.78 -24.45
CA ALA A 238 -8.56 -20.76 -24.21
C ALA A 238 -9.01 -21.30 -25.58
N ASP A 239 -8.69 -22.57 -25.83
CA ASP A 239 -9.33 -23.38 -26.86
C ASP A 239 -10.84 -23.43 -26.58
N ALA A 240 -11.61 -22.82 -27.46
CA ALA A 240 -13.03 -23.04 -27.61
C ALA A 240 -13.19 -24.04 -28.76
N ASP A 241 -13.70 -25.24 -28.44
CA ASP A 241 -14.82 -25.85 -29.17
C ASP A 241 -15.13 -27.24 -28.58
N ARG A 242 -16.12 -27.25 -27.67
CA ARG A 242 -16.86 -28.46 -27.31
C ARG A 242 -18.24 -28.36 -27.94
N VAL A 243 -18.41 -29.20 -28.96
CA VAL A 243 -19.62 -29.41 -29.75
C VAL A 243 -20.84 -29.73 -28.87
N CYS A 244 -21.96 -29.15 -29.28
CA CYS A 244 -23.34 -29.36 -28.82
C CYS A 244 -23.73 -30.82 -28.55
N CYS A 245 -24.42 -31.06 -27.44
CA CYS A 245 -25.39 -32.14 -27.32
C CYS A 245 -26.80 -31.56 -27.22
N THR A 246 -27.58 -31.74 -28.30
CA THR A 246 -29.03 -31.56 -28.38
C THR A 246 -29.65 -32.87 -28.85
N HIS A 247 -30.67 -33.35 -28.12
CA HIS A 247 -31.61 -34.46 -28.40
C HIS A 247 -30.97 -35.85 -28.59
N ARG A 248 -31.47 -36.93 -27.99
CA ARG A 248 -32.86 -37.37 -27.78
C ARG A 248 -32.91 -38.38 -26.64
#